data_AF-A0AAE0DL20-F1
#
_entry.id   AF-A0AAE0DL20-F1
#
_cell.length_a   1.000
_cell.length_b   1.000
_cell.length_c   1.000
_cell.angle_alpha   90.00
_cell.angle_beta   90.00
_cell.angle_gamma   90.00
#
_symmetry.space_group_name_H-M   'P 1'
#
loop_
_entity.id
_entity.type
_entity.pdbx_description
1 polymer ?
#
loop_
_entity_poly.entity_id
_entity_poly.type
_entity_poly.pdbx_seq_one_letter_code
_entity_poly.pdbx_strand_id
1 'polypeptide(L)'
;MADLGAETWIIHGTLLGWWWNRKILPWDSDIDVQMTNTTVHFLASYYNMTIHSYKKRKYMLEVNPKYTDGSYHDYLNVIDARWIDIQTGLFIDITAVRPKEGFPDIICSKDQHDERTQDLFPLRDSLFEGQTVKIPYDYSKLLTAEYGTASLTKTKYSG
;
A
#
# COMPACT_ATOMS: atom_id res chain seq x y z
N MET A 1 10.03 3.35 -7.11
CA MET A 1 8.74 4.06 -7.25
C MET A 1 8.94 5.51 -7.67
N ALA A 2 9.64 6.34 -6.88
CA ALA A 2 9.96 7.73 -7.27
C ALA A 2 10.69 7.83 -8.62
N ASP A 3 11.72 7.01 -8.86
CA ASP A 3 12.47 6.98 -10.13
C ASP A 3 11.63 6.56 -11.34
N LEU A 4 10.49 5.88 -11.09
CA LEU A 4 9.55 5.47 -12.13
C LEU A 4 8.43 6.51 -12.33
N GLY A 5 8.40 7.61 -11.55
CA GLY A 5 7.29 8.55 -11.54
C GLY A 5 6.00 7.98 -10.95
N ALA A 6 6.08 6.89 -10.19
CA ALA A 6 4.93 6.24 -9.57
C ALA A 6 4.78 6.67 -8.10
N GLU A 7 3.78 7.51 -7.81
CA GLU A 7 3.44 7.89 -6.44
C GLU A 7 2.78 6.72 -5.70
N THR A 8 3.22 6.49 -4.47
CA THR A 8 2.75 5.42 -3.59
C THR A 8 2.90 5.84 -2.13
N TRP A 9 2.08 5.27 -1.24
CA TRP A 9 2.09 5.51 0.19
C TRP A 9 1.90 4.20 0.96
N ILE A 10 2.36 4.16 2.21
CA ILE A 10 2.18 3.00 3.08
C ILE A 10 0.75 3.00 3.68
N ILE A 11 0.19 1.81 3.88
CA ILE A 11 -1.17 1.58 4.39
C ILE A 11 -1.18 0.37 5.36
N HIS A 12 -2.33 -0.01 5.91
CA HIS A 12 -2.55 -1.23 6.70
C HIS A 12 -1.51 -1.44 7.82
N GLY A 13 -1.02 -2.68 7.99
CA GLY A 13 -0.04 -3.06 9.01
C GLY A 13 1.26 -2.27 8.89
N THR A 14 1.67 -1.91 7.68
CA THR A 14 2.85 -1.08 7.44
C THR A 14 2.69 0.32 8.01
N LEU A 15 1.52 0.95 7.81
CA LEU A 15 1.20 2.25 8.39
C LEU A 15 1.07 2.18 9.92
N LEU A 16 0.56 1.06 10.45
CA LEU A 16 0.48 0.84 11.90
C LEU A 16 1.88 0.69 12.53
N GLY A 17 2.78 -0.07 11.90
CA GLY A 17 4.18 -0.15 12.31
C GLY A 17 4.88 1.20 12.24
N TRP A 18 4.55 1.99 11.19
CA TRP A 18 5.01 3.36 11.07
C TRP A 18 4.60 4.23 12.27
N TRP A 19 3.33 4.16 12.68
CA TRP A 19 2.81 4.90 13.83
C TRP A 19 3.59 4.60 15.12
N TRP A 20 3.88 3.33 15.38
CA TRP A 20 4.50 2.92 16.65
C TRP A 20 5.99 3.23 16.75
N ASN A 21 6.76 2.98 15.70
CA ASN A 21 8.21 3.21 15.76
C ASN A 21 8.87 3.45 14.40
N ARG A 22 8.09 3.82 13.37
CA ARG A 22 8.59 4.03 11.99
C ARG A 22 9.29 2.80 11.41
N LYS A 23 8.82 1.61 11.80
CA LYS A 23 9.41 0.31 11.46
C LYS A 23 8.32 -0.72 11.23
N ILE A 24 8.66 -1.79 10.52
CA ILE A 24 7.76 -2.94 10.41
C ILE A 24 7.49 -3.50 11.82
N LEU A 25 6.27 -3.97 12.05
CA LEU A 25 5.96 -4.64 13.31
C LEU A 25 6.78 -5.94 13.39
N PRO A 26 7.33 -6.32 14.57
CA PRO A 26 8.24 -7.47 14.66
C PRO A 26 7.64 -8.83 14.26
N TRP A 27 6.31 -8.93 14.22
CA TRP A 27 5.56 -10.14 13.85
C TRP A 27 4.93 -10.04 12.45
N ASP A 28 5.10 -8.91 11.78
CA ASP A 28 4.57 -8.67 10.44
C ASP A 28 5.59 -9.12 9.38
N SER A 29 5.11 -9.66 8.27
CA SER A 29 5.95 -10.40 7.31
C SER A 29 5.98 -9.80 5.90
N ASP A 30 5.10 -8.86 5.64
CA ASP A 30 4.96 -8.16 4.38
C ASP A 30 4.93 -6.63 4.58
N ILE A 31 4.95 -5.93 3.46
CA ILE A 31 4.82 -4.48 3.41
C ILE A 31 3.69 -4.18 2.44
N ASP A 32 2.72 -3.41 2.90
CA ASP A 32 1.59 -2.95 2.12
C ASP A 32 1.78 -1.51 1.70
N VAL A 33 1.63 -1.29 0.41
CA VAL A 33 1.56 0.05 -0.16
C VAL A 33 0.33 0.17 -1.04
N GLN A 34 -0.16 1.40 -1.16
CA GLN A 34 -1.21 1.74 -2.09
C GLN A 34 -0.70 2.72 -3.14
N MET A 35 -1.42 2.74 -4.26
CA MET A 35 -1.29 3.76 -5.29
C MET A 35 -2.62 3.91 -6.04
N THR A 36 -2.74 4.97 -6.83
CA THR A 36 -3.94 5.14 -7.66
C THR A 36 -4.00 4.08 -8.77
N ASN A 37 -5.20 3.71 -9.19
CA ASN A 37 -5.39 2.82 -10.34
C ASN A 37 -4.73 3.34 -11.62
N THR A 38 -4.69 4.65 -11.82
CA THR A 38 -3.94 5.27 -12.93
C THR A 38 -2.44 4.97 -12.85
N THR A 39 -1.87 5.01 -11.65
CA THR A 39 -0.46 4.64 -11.42
C THR A 39 -0.21 3.16 -11.71
N VAL A 40 -1.07 2.25 -11.23
CA VAL A 40 -0.94 0.81 -11.56
C VAL A 40 -1.06 0.58 -13.06
N HIS A 41 -2.00 1.25 -13.74
CA HIS A 41 -2.18 1.15 -15.19
C HIS A 41 -0.92 1.58 -15.95
N PHE A 42 -0.26 2.66 -15.51
CA PHE A 42 1.03 3.09 -16.04
C PHE A 42 2.11 2.01 -15.84
N LEU A 43 2.22 1.44 -14.64
CA LEU A 43 3.17 0.35 -14.37
C LEU A 43 2.89 -0.89 -15.21
N ALA A 44 1.62 -1.26 -15.36
CA ALA A 44 1.18 -2.38 -16.20
C ALA A 44 1.63 -2.22 -17.65
N SER A 45 1.49 -1.01 -18.18
CA SER A 45 1.73 -0.69 -19.59
C SER A 45 3.22 -0.65 -19.95
N TYR A 46 4.08 -0.22 -19.02
CA TYR A 46 5.48 0.09 -19.33
C TYR A 46 6.50 -0.71 -18.51
N TYR A 47 6.12 -1.26 -17.36
CA TYR A 47 7.06 -1.83 -16.39
C TYR A 47 6.68 -3.24 -15.89
N ASN A 48 5.58 -3.83 -16.34
CA ASN A 48 5.24 -5.20 -15.93
C ASN A 48 6.35 -6.19 -16.34
N MET A 49 6.69 -7.09 -15.41
CA MET A 49 7.76 -8.09 -15.52
C MET A 49 9.17 -7.52 -15.76
N THR A 50 9.39 -6.24 -15.46
CA THR A 50 10.73 -5.63 -15.53
C THR A 50 11.54 -5.87 -14.27
N ILE A 51 12.87 -5.95 -14.41
CA ILE A 51 13.80 -6.16 -13.29
C ILE A 51 14.53 -4.85 -12.97
N HIS A 52 14.50 -4.46 -11.70
CA HIS A 52 15.10 -3.24 -11.17
C HIS A 52 16.18 -3.58 -10.16
N SER A 53 17.30 -2.86 -10.19
CA SER A 53 18.41 -3.07 -9.27
C SER A 53 18.41 -2.01 -8.17
N TYR A 54 18.44 -2.44 -6.91
CA TYR A 54 18.51 -1.53 -5.76
C TYR A 54 19.39 -2.12 -4.65
N LYS A 55 20.35 -1.35 -4.14
CA LYS A 55 21.32 -1.76 -3.10
C LYS A 55 21.92 -3.16 -3.33
N LYS A 56 22.37 -3.45 -4.57
CA LYS A 56 22.93 -4.74 -5.03
C LYS A 56 21.96 -5.93 -5.08
N ARG A 57 20.67 -5.70 -4.81
CA ARG A 57 19.60 -6.69 -4.98
C ARG A 57 18.82 -6.40 -6.25
N LYS A 58 18.10 -7.41 -6.73
CA LYS A 58 17.26 -7.34 -7.94
C LYS A 58 15.82 -7.61 -7.56
N TYR A 59 14.93 -6.76 -8.04
CA TYR A 59 13.51 -6.82 -7.77
C TYR A 59 12.74 -6.88 -9.08
N MET A 60 11.79 -7.80 -9.20
CA MET A 60 10.85 -7.86 -10.30
C MET A 60 9.60 -7.06 -9.93
N LEU A 61 9.12 -6.22 -10.84
CA LEU A 61 7.80 -5.63 -10.73
C LEU A 61 6.81 -6.52 -11.49
N GLU A 62 5.88 -7.13 -10.77
CA GLU A 62 4.80 -7.94 -11.35
C GLU A 62 3.48 -7.20 -11.19
N VAL A 63 2.69 -7.10 -12.26
CA VAL A 63 1.34 -6.53 -12.22
C VAL A 63 0.33 -7.62 -12.52
N ASN A 64 -0.63 -7.77 -11.61
CA ASN A 64 -1.70 -8.75 -11.72
C ASN A 64 -2.59 -8.45 -12.93
N PRO A 65 -2.85 -9.40 -13.86
CA PRO A 65 -3.69 -9.17 -15.03
C PRO A 65 -5.11 -8.69 -14.71
N LYS A 66 -5.61 -8.93 -13.48
CA LYS A 66 -6.92 -8.51 -12.99
C LYS A 66 -6.91 -7.15 -12.30
N TYR A 67 -5.83 -6.35 -12.42
CA TYR A 67 -5.72 -5.08 -11.68
C TYR A 67 -6.86 -4.08 -11.96
N THR A 68 -7.42 -4.13 -13.17
CA THR A 68 -8.54 -3.28 -13.60
C THR A 68 -9.87 -3.62 -12.93
N ASP A 69 -10.03 -4.85 -12.42
CA ASP A 69 -11.24 -5.26 -11.71
C ASP A 69 -11.22 -4.68 -10.31
N GLY A 70 -12.07 -3.68 -10.03
CA GLY A 70 -12.19 -3.07 -8.71
C GLY A 70 -13.30 -3.62 -7.83
N SER A 71 -13.92 -4.73 -8.22
CA SER A 71 -15.05 -5.29 -7.47
C SER A 71 -14.61 -5.95 -6.17
N TYR A 72 -15.53 -6.02 -5.21
CA TYR A 72 -15.32 -6.72 -3.94
C TYR A 72 -15.66 -8.22 -4.02
N HIS A 73 -15.99 -8.72 -5.23
CA HIS A 73 -16.47 -10.09 -5.41
C HIS A 73 -15.33 -11.12 -5.34
N ASP A 74 -14.14 -10.77 -5.81
CA ASP A 74 -12.97 -11.64 -5.80
C ASP A 74 -12.09 -11.35 -4.58
N TYR A 75 -12.58 -11.76 -3.40
CA TYR A 75 -11.91 -11.53 -2.11
C TYR A 75 -10.57 -12.28 -1.97
N LEU A 76 -10.25 -13.20 -2.89
CA LEU A 76 -8.95 -13.89 -2.96
C LEU A 76 -7.92 -13.11 -3.79
N ASN A 77 -8.33 -12.02 -4.44
CA ASN A 77 -7.57 -11.28 -5.44
C ASN A 77 -7.55 -9.78 -5.16
N VAL A 78 -7.06 -9.44 -3.98
CA VAL A 78 -7.02 -8.05 -3.51
C VAL A 78 -5.76 -7.29 -3.93
N ILE A 79 -4.70 -8.02 -4.34
CA ILE A 79 -3.39 -7.44 -4.68
C ILE A 79 -3.28 -7.17 -6.19
N ASP A 80 -2.95 -5.93 -6.53
CA ASP A 80 -2.89 -5.44 -7.90
C ASP A 80 -1.50 -5.51 -8.53
N ALA A 81 -0.45 -5.40 -7.73
CA ALA A 81 0.93 -5.57 -8.17
C ALA A 81 1.85 -5.96 -7.01
N ARG A 82 3.07 -6.39 -7.33
CA ARG A 82 4.10 -6.73 -6.35
C ARG A 82 5.47 -6.26 -6.80
N TRP A 83 6.26 -5.77 -5.84
CA TRP A 83 7.72 -5.85 -5.96
C TRP A 83 8.19 -7.15 -5.34
N ILE A 84 8.93 -7.96 -6.09
CA ILE A 84 9.39 -9.28 -5.65
C ILE A 84 10.91 -9.31 -5.68
N ASP A 85 11.54 -9.57 -4.55
CA ASP A 85 12.96 -9.87 -4.49
C ASP A 85 13.24 -11.21 -5.16
N ILE A 86 13.94 -11.21 -6.29
CA ILE A 86 14.12 -12.42 -7.11
C ILE A 86 15.04 -13.46 -6.45
N GLN A 87 15.76 -13.09 -5.39
CA GLN A 87 16.66 -14.01 -4.68
C GLN A 87 15.96 -14.72 -3.51
N THR A 88 15.11 -14.00 -2.79
CA THR A 88 14.47 -14.53 -1.56
C THR A 88 12.99 -14.82 -1.72
N GLY A 89 12.33 -14.24 -2.71
CA GLY A 89 10.88 -14.31 -2.86
C GLY A 89 10.10 -13.40 -1.90
N LEU A 90 10.79 -12.58 -1.08
CA LEU A 90 10.12 -11.55 -0.27
C LEU A 90 9.49 -10.50 -1.17
N PHE A 91 8.36 -9.95 -0.75
CA PHE A 91 7.58 -9.03 -1.59
C PHE A 91 7.04 -7.82 -0.83
N ILE A 92 6.65 -6.81 -1.61
CA ILE A 92 5.85 -5.66 -1.19
C ILE A 92 4.56 -5.73 -2.00
N ASP A 93 3.43 -5.78 -1.29
CA ASP A 93 2.11 -5.84 -1.87
C ASP A 93 1.61 -4.44 -2.23
N ILE A 94 1.08 -4.32 -3.45
CA ILE A 94 0.54 -3.07 -3.99
C ILE A 94 -0.95 -3.26 -4.23
N THR A 95 -1.75 -2.42 -3.59
CA THR A 95 -3.20 -2.35 -3.80
C THR A 95 -3.56 -1.05 -4.51
N ALA A 96 -4.40 -1.13 -5.54
CA ALA A 96 -4.86 0.02 -6.31
C ALA A 96 -6.14 0.59 -5.70
N VAL A 97 -6.12 1.92 -5.52
CA VAL A 97 -7.30 2.67 -5.11
C VAL A 97 -7.94 3.39 -6.31
N ARG A 98 -9.27 3.52 -6.29
CA ARG A 98 -10.06 4.13 -7.37
C ARG A 98 -11.28 4.87 -6.80
N PRO A 99 -11.83 5.89 -7.48
CA PRO A 99 -13.08 6.51 -7.05
C PRO A 99 -14.21 5.48 -6.99
N LYS A 100 -15.01 5.52 -5.93
CA LYS A 100 -16.16 4.63 -5.77
C LYS A 100 -17.29 5.08 -6.71
N GLU A 101 -17.88 4.12 -7.42
CA GLU A 101 -18.98 4.41 -8.34
C GLU A 101 -20.15 5.07 -7.61
N GLY A 102 -20.61 6.21 -8.13
CA GLY A 102 -21.67 7.01 -7.50
C GLY A 102 -21.23 7.88 -6.31
N PHE A 103 -19.99 7.74 -5.83
CA PHE A 103 -19.46 8.48 -4.68
C PHE A 103 -18.04 9.01 -4.97
N PRO A 104 -17.91 10.10 -5.76
CA PRO A 104 -16.60 10.57 -6.25
C PRO A 104 -15.65 11.03 -5.13
N ASP A 105 -16.18 11.45 -3.98
CA ASP A 105 -15.38 11.85 -2.82
C ASP A 105 -14.84 10.64 -2.02
N ILE A 106 -15.30 9.43 -2.34
CA ILE A 106 -14.87 8.18 -1.73
C ILE A 106 -13.92 7.48 -2.70
N ILE A 107 -12.80 7.05 -2.16
CA ILE A 107 -11.84 6.20 -2.82
C ILE A 107 -11.98 4.81 -2.21
N CYS A 108 -11.89 3.78 -3.04
CA CYS A 108 -11.98 2.41 -2.60
C CYS A 108 -10.89 1.51 -3.20
N SER A 109 -10.57 0.46 -2.46
CA SER A 109 -9.69 -0.65 -2.86
C SER A 109 -10.42 -1.99 -2.78
N LYS A 110 -9.87 -3.03 -3.42
CA LYS A 110 -10.53 -4.34 -3.55
C LYS A 110 -10.70 -5.09 -2.23
N ASP A 111 -9.86 -4.75 -1.26
CA ASP A 111 -9.87 -5.25 0.10
C ASP A 111 -10.97 -4.62 0.99
N GLN A 112 -11.93 -3.91 0.36
CA GLN A 112 -13.13 -3.36 1.00
C GLN A 112 -12.86 -2.19 1.96
N HIS A 113 -11.76 -1.47 1.76
CA HIS A 113 -11.54 -0.19 2.41
C HIS A 113 -12.09 0.95 1.55
N ASP A 114 -12.96 1.76 2.17
CA ASP A 114 -13.58 2.95 1.59
C ASP A 114 -13.16 4.18 2.41
N GLU A 115 -12.24 4.99 1.90
CA GLU A 115 -11.79 6.22 2.54
C GLU A 115 -12.32 7.46 1.84
N ARG A 116 -12.47 8.56 2.58
CA ARG A 116 -12.68 9.85 1.92
C ARG A 116 -11.37 10.32 1.30
N THR A 117 -11.46 10.89 0.11
CA THR A 117 -10.31 11.48 -0.59
C THR A 117 -9.53 12.48 0.28
N GLN A 118 -10.23 13.28 1.09
CA GLN A 118 -9.64 14.26 2.02
C GLN A 118 -8.89 13.63 3.21
N ASP A 119 -9.18 12.37 3.55
CA ASP A 119 -8.49 11.66 4.64
C ASP A 119 -7.18 11.05 4.12
N LEU A 120 -7.11 10.76 2.81
CA LEU A 120 -5.90 10.29 2.13
C LEU A 120 -4.99 11.44 1.69
N PHE A 121 -5.53 12.44 0.99
CA PHE A 121 -4.77 13.49 0.32
C PHE A 121 -4.89 14.86 1.02
N PRO A 122 -3.85 15.71 0.95
CA PRO A 122 -2.54 15.46 0.35
C PRO A 122 -1.70 14.51 1.22
N LEU A 123 -0.93 13.65 0.55
CA LEU A 123 0.01 12.76 1.22
C LEU A 123 1.10 13.56 1.94
N ARG A 124 1.60 13.01 3.06
CA ARG A 124 2.66 13.62 3.86
C ARG A 124 3.97 12.84 3.71
N ASP A 125 5.08 13.55 3.66
CA ASP A 125 6.41 12.93 3.68
C ASP A 125 6.79 12.46 5.08
N SER A 126 7.39 11.28 5.16
CA SER A 126 7.85 10.68 6.41
C SER A 126 9.02 9.72 6.18
N LEU A 127 9.40 9.00 7.24
CA LEU A 127 10.41 7.95 7.21
C LEU A 127 9.83 6.63 7.73
N PHE A 128 10.20 5.53 7.08
CA PHE A 128 9.92 4.17 7.50
C PHE A 128 11.14 3.29 7.18
N GLU A 129 11.66 2.54 8.15
CA GLU A 129 12.91 1.76 8.01
C GLU A 129 14.10 2.60 7.50
N GLY A 130 14.14 3.88 7.87
CA GLY A 130 15.17 4.84 7.42
C GLY A 130 15.04 5.28 5.96
N GLN A 131 13.97 4.89 5.27
CA GLN A 131 13.67 5.25 3.88
C GLN A 131 12.54 6.28 3.83
N THR A 132 12.62 7.21 2.87
CA THR A 132 11.55 8.17 2.61
C THR A 132 10.31 7.47 2.09
N VAL A 133 9.16 7.75 2.71
CA VAL A 133 7.85 7.22 2.34
C VAL A 133 6.80 8.33 2.39
N LYS A 134 5.69 8.12 1.68
CA LYS A 134 4.47 8.91 1.86
C LYS A 134 3.53 8.20 2.83
N ILE A 135 2.77 8.99 3.60
CA ILE A 135 1.67 8.52 4.45
C ILE A 135 0.38 9.30 4.13
N PRO A 136 -0.80 8.74 4.42
CA PRO A 136 -2.08 9.46 4.32
C PRO A 136 -2.14 10.75 5.16
N TYR A 137 -3.03 11.68 4.80
CA TYR A 137 -3.22 12.92 5.54
C TYR A 137 -3.74 12.67 6.97
N ASP A 138 -4.86 11.95 7.12
CA ASP A 138 -5.44 11.58 8.41
C ASP A 138 -5.20 10.09 8.70
N TYR A 139 -3.92 9.71 8.75
CA TYR A 139 -3.50 8.34 9.07
C TYR A 139 -4.09 7.82 10.38
N SER A 140 -4.36 8.68 11.37
CA SER A 140 -4.97 8.28 12.64
C SER A 140 -6.38 7.76 12.42
N LYS A 141 -7.19 8.48 11.64
CA LYS A 141 -8.55 8.06 11.32
C LYS A 141 -8.56 6.74 10.57
N LEU A 142 -7.71 6.60 9.56
CA LEU A 142 -7.57 5.36 8.78
C LEU A 142 -7.23 4.17 9.69
N LEU A 143 -6.17 4.29 10.50
CA LEU A 143 -5.75 3.22 11.40
C LEU A 143 -6.81 2.88 12.45
N THR A 144 -7.53 3.87 12.99
CA THR A 144 -8.60 3.60 13.95
C THR A 144 -9.86 3.01 13.32
N ALA A 145 -10.13 3.30 12.04
CA ALA A 145 -11.23 2.68 11.31
C ALA A 145 -10.95 1.20 11.04
N GLU A 146 -9.70 0.86 10.73
CA GLU A 146 -9.27 -0.51 10.42
C GLU A 146 -9.01 -1.37 11.68
N TYR A 147 -8.25 -0.84 12.65
CA TYR A 147 -7.76 -1.61 13.80
C TYR A 147 -8.38 -1.20 15.15
N GLY A 148 -9.28 -0.20 15.15
CA GLY A 148 -9.86 0.37 16.36
C GLY A 148 -8.91 1.30 17.13
N THR A 149 -9.46 2.13 18.02
CA THR A 149 -8.70 3.13 18.79
C THR A 149 -7.64 2.53 19.73
N ALA A 150 -7.86 1.31 20.21
CA ALA A 150 -6.93 0.60 21.06
C ALA A 150 -5.61 0.25 20.34
N SER A 151 -5.62 0.09 19.01
CA SER A 151 -4.42 -0.23 18.22
C SER A 151 -3.32 0.84 18.30
N LEU A 152 -3.71 2.10 18.55
CA LEU A 152 -2.79 3.24 18.62
C LEU A 152 -2.25 3.48 20.03
N THR A 153 -2.78 2.80 21.04
CA THR A 153 -2.50 3.08 22.46
C THR A 153 -2.07 1.87 23.27
N LYS A 154 -2.55 0.66 22.92
CA LYS A 154 -2.22 -0.57 23.64
C LYS A 154 -0.84 -1.08 23.22
N THR A 155 0.13 -0.94 24.11
CA THR A 155 1.54 -1.32 23.86
C THR A 155 1.82 -2.83 23.92
N LYS A 156 0.82 -3.66 24.22
CA LYS A 156 0.95 -5.12 24.31
C LYS A 156 0.07 -5.80 23.27
N TYR A 157 0.71 -6.51 22.35
CA TYR A 157 0.07 -7.46 21.44
C TYR A 157 -0.56 -8.61 22.24
N SER A 158 -1.76 -9.05 21.87
CA SER A 158 -2.52 -10.06 22.64
C SER A 158 -2.70 -11.41 21.96
N GLY A 159 -2.18 -11.60 20.73
CA GLY A 159 -2.32 -12.85 19.99
C GLY A 159 -3.70 -13.04 19.40
#